data_AF-A0A9W9M9T2-F1
#
_entry.id   AF-A0A9W9M9T2-F1
#
_cell.length_a   1.000
_cell.length_b   1.000
_cell.length_c   1.000
_cell.angle_alpha   90.00
_cell.angle_beta   90.00
_cell.angle_gamma   90.00
#
_symmetry.space_group_name_H-M   'P 1'
#
loop_
_entity.id
_entity.type
_entity.pdbx_description
1 polymer ?
#
loop_
_entity_poly.entity_id
_entity_poly.type
_entity_poly.pdbx_seq_one_letter_code
_entity_poly.pdbx_strand_id
1 'polypeptide(L)'
;MTMVRQGTTIAKDLLTSDDPESRWNPQSQDAFSNYMGQVVDGWAKVSSLSLEQLFDGKPKSIKIVEEIMSNGKLVDGKFEREPPEDDGATDIDDLRTNIQKCFFGYSIPALWQASKSYAFIIDAGHACGGKELTDYLADDTMDATGACVDGQQYYLVYPDGDATVWKRVCYDHGPCSEV
;
A
#
# COMPACT_ATOMS: atom_id res chain seq x y z
N MET A 1 -9.63 -6.34 -7.31
CA MET A 1 -8.42 -5.51 -7.10
C MET A 1 -8.02 -4.65 -8.30
N THR A 2 -8.43 -4.96 -9.53
CA THR A 2 -8.14 -4.13 -10.74
C THR A 2 -8.62 -2.67 -10.61
N MET A 3 -9.75 -2.44 -9.93
CA MET A 3 -10.33 -1.10 -9.75
C MET A 3 -9.46 -0.16 -8.89
N VAL A 4 -8.92 -0.65 -7.77
CA VAL A 4 -8.04 0.16 -6.90
C VAL A 4 -6.76 0.53 -7.66
N ARG A 5 -6.19 -0.42 -8.42
CA ARG A 5 -5.00 -0.18 -9.25
C ARG A 5 -5.24 0.89 -10.31
N GLN A 6 -6.35 0.80 -11.04
CA GLN A 6 -6.69 1.79 -12.05
C GLN A 6 -7.00 3.15 -11.41
N GLY A 7 -7.67 3.16 -10.26
CA GLY A 7 -7.90 4.37 -9.47
C GLY A 7 -6.60 5.06 -9.05
N THR A 8 -5.61 4.30 -8.55
CA THR A 8 -4.30 4.87 -8.21
C THR A 8 -3.55 5.43 -9.41
N THR A 9 -3.62 4.76 -10.57
CA THR A 9 -2.96 5.23 -11.80
C THR A 9 -3.61 6.52 -12.30
N ILE A 10 -4.94 6.58 -12.34
CA ILE A 10 -5.69 7.78 -12.75
C ILE A 10 -5.42 8.93 -11.79
N ALA A 11 -5.44 8.68 -10.48
CA ALA A 11 -5.15 9.69 -9.48
C ALA A 11 -3.74 10.27 -9.70
N LYS A 12 -2.74 9.41 -9.90
CA LYS A 12 -1.38 9.85 -10.22
C LYS A 12 -1.33 10.67 -11.51
N ASP A 13 -1.89 10.17 -12.61
CA ASP A 13 -1.83 10.84 -13.92
C ASP A 13 -2.61 12.17 -13.96
N LEU A 14 -3.68 12.32 -13.17
CA LEU A 14 -4.40 13.60 -13.03
C LEU A 14 -3.67 14.61 -12.13
N LEU A 15 -2.83 14.14 -11.21
CA LEU A 15 -2.18 14.96 -10.20
C LEU A 15 -0.72 15.32 -10.54
N THR A 16 -0.06 14.61 -11.46
CA THR A 16 1.31 14.95 -11.89
C THR A 16 1.32 15.87 -13.10
N SER A 17 1.87 17.08 -12.94
CA SER A 17 2.46 17.89 -14.02
C SER A 17 3.93 17.49 -14.22
N ASP A 18 4.49 17.63 -15.42
CA ASP A 18 5.92 17.38 -15.72
C ASP A 18 6.90 18.37 -15.02
N ASP A 19 6.45 19.08 -14.00
CA ASP A 19 7.22 20.06 -13.25
C ASP A 19 8.02 19.39 -12.12
N PRO A 20 9.33 19.64 -11.93
CA PRO A 20 10.07 19.17 -10.75
C PRO A 20 9.49 19.60 -9.38
N GLU A 21 8.64 20.63 -9.32
CA GLU A 21 7.84 20.96 -8.12
C GLU A 21 6.59 20.06 -7.94
N SER A 22 6.28 19.18 -8.90
CA SER A 22 5.20 18.17 -8.83
C SER A 22 5.59 16.91 -8.05
N ARG A 23 6.82 16.85 -7.51
CA ARG A 23 7.23 15.84 -6.53
C ARG A 23 6.18 15.77 -5.42
N TRP A 24 5.91 14.55 -4.96
CA TRP A 24 4.91 14.27 -3.92
C TRP A 24 5.05 15.24 -2.75
N ASN A 25 4.04 16.10 -2.57
CA ASN A 25 4.00 17.17 -1.58
C ASN A 25 2.70 17.07 -0.77
N PRO A 26 2.57 17.80 0.36
CA PRO A 26 1.37 17.73 1.20
C PRO A 26 0.06 18.00 0.43
N GLN A 27 0.07 18.94 -0.52
CA GLN A 27 -1.10 19.27 -1.33
C GLN A 27 -1.50 18.12 -2.27
N SER A 28 -0.53 17.46 -2.89
CA SER A 28 -0.74 16.26 -3.73
C SER A 28 -1.22 15.07 -2.89
N GLN A 29 -0.74 14.94 -1.66
CA GLN A 29 -1.22 13.94 -0.71
C GLN A 29 -2.68 14.17 -0.31
N ASP A 30 -3.07 15.42 -0.01
CA ASP A 30 -4.45 15.78 0.30
C ASP A 30 -5.37 15.56 -0.90
N ALA A 31 -4.96 15.98 -2.10
CA ALA A 31 -5.71 15.78 -3.33
C ALA A 31 -5.93 14.29 -3.63
N PHE A 32 -4.87 13.49 -3.48
CA PHE A 32 -4.95 12.03 -3.61
C PHE A 32 -5.89 11.43 -2.58
N SER A 33 -5.74 11.79 -1.30
CA SER A 33 -6.58 11.27 -0.21
C SER A 33 -8.06 11.57 -0.43
N ASN A 34 -8.38 12.79 -0.87
CA ASN A 34 -9.74 13.20 -1.22
C ASN A 34 -10.31 12.41 -2.41
N TYR A 35 -9.54 12.24 -3.49
CA TYR A 35 -9.97 11.46 -4.65
C TYR A 35 -10.18 9.99 -4.28
N MET A 36 -9.26 9.42 -3.50
CA MET A 36 -9.36 8.04 -3.05
C MET A 36 -10.54 7.79 -2.10
N GLY A 37 -10.90 8.76 -1.27
CA GLY A 37 -12.16 8.72 -0.50
C GLY A 37 -13.38 8.54 -1.42
N GLN A 38 -13.44 9.29 -2.53
CA GLN A 38 -14.52 9.15 -3.51
C GLN A 38 -14.51 7.79 -4.21
N VAL A 39 -13.33 7.21 -4.47
CA VAL A 39 -13.22 5.85 -5.05
C VAL A 39 -13.77 4.81 -4.08
N VAL A 40 -13.47 4.92 -2.78
CA VAL A 40 -14.01 4.01 -1.75
C VAL A 40 -15.53 4.14 -1.65
N ASP A 41 -16.05 5.35 -1.63
CA ASP A 41 -17.50 5.60 -1.59
C ASP A 41 -18.19 5.06 -2.86
N GLY A 42 -17.58 5.27 -4.03
CA GLY A 42 -18.08 4.73 -5.29
C GLY A 42 -18.10 3.20 -5.30
N TRP A 43 -17.04 2.57 -4.78
CA TRP A 43 -16.97 1.11 -4.62
C TRP A 43 -18.05 0.59 -3.67
N ALA A 44 -18.26 1.25 -2.53
CA ALA A 44 -19.31 0.89 -1.57
C ALA A 44 -20.69 0.97 -2.23
N LYS A 45 -20.97 2.04 -2.98
CA LYS A 45 -22.24 2.23 -3.69
C LYS A 45 -22.47 1.17 -4.77
N VAL A 46 -21.47 0.87 -5.60
CA VAL A 46 -21.58 -0.16 -6.65
C VAL A 46 -21.76 -1.54 -6.02
N SER A 47 -21.07 -1.84 -4.92
CA SER A 47 -21.20 -3.09 -4.18
C SER A 47 -22.62 -3.23 -3.60
N SER A 48 -23.16 -2.16 -3.01
CA SER A 48 -24.54 -2.14 -2.51
C SER A 48 -25.56 -2.37 -3.62
N LEU A 49 -25.42 -1.72 -4.77
CA LEU A 49 -26.32 -1.93 -5.92
C LEU A 49 -26.21 -3.35 -6.48
N SER A 50 -25.00 -3.91 -6.51
CA SER A 50 -24.76 -5.27 -6.97
C SER A 50 -25.41 -6.29 -6.03
N LEU A 51 -25.32 -6.08 -4.71
CA LEU A 51 -25.99 -6.90 -3.70
C LEU A 51 -27.51 -6.78 -3.80
N GLU A 52 -28.04 -5.57 -3.97
CA GLU A 52 -29.48 -5.35 -4.19
C GLU A 52 -29.98 -6.12 -5.40
N GLN A 53 -29.26 -6.06 -6.54
CA GLN A 53 -29.60 -6.83 -7.73
C GLN A 53 -29.47 -8.34 -7.51
N LEU A 54 -28.44 -8.79 -6.81
CA LEU A 54 -28.22 -10.21 -6.53
C LEU A 54 -29.34 -10.81 -5.66
N PHE A 55 -29.91 -10.00 -4.75
CA PHE A 55 -30.96 -10.42 -3.82
C PHE A 55 -32.35 -9.85 -4.14
N ASP A 56 -32.60 -9.39 -5.37
CA ASP A 56 -33.89 -8.79 -5.77
C ASP A 56 -35.02 -9.81 -6.04
N GLY A 57 -34.74 -11.11 -5.91
CA GLY A 57 -35.70 -12.19 -6.13
C GLY A 57 -36.11 -12.42 -7.59
N LYS A 58 -35.49 -11.75 -8.57
CA LYS A 58 -35.80 -11.97 -9.98
C LYS A 58 -35.24 -13.32 -10.46
N PRO A 59 -35.83 -13.93 -11.52
CA PRO A 59 -35.39 -15.24 -12.01
C PRO A 59 -33.90 -15.33 -12.37
N LYS A 60 -33.33 -14.24 -12.89
CA LYS A 60 -31.88 -14.17 -13.20
C LYS A 60 -31.03 -14.20 -11.93
N SER A 61 -31.41 -13.42 -10.93
CA SER A 61 -30.70 -13.30 -9.65
C SER A 61 -30.77 -14.62 -8.87
N ILE A 62 -31.94 -15.26 -8.85
CA ILE A 62 -32.12 -16.60 -8.27
C ILE A 62 -31.18 -17.61 -8.95
N LYS A 63 -31.09 -17.60 -10.27
CA LYS A 63 -30.19 -18.50 -11.01
C LYS A 63 -28.72 -18.25 -10.65
N ILE A 64 -28.30 -16.99 -10.50
CA ILE A 64 -26.93 -16.67 -10.07
C ILE A 64 -26.68 -17.20 -8.65
N VAL A 65 -27.60 -16.95 -7.71
CA VAL A 65 -27.51 -17.45 -6.32
C VAL A 65 -27.46 -18.98 -6.29
N GLU A 66 -28.27 -19.65 -7.09
CA GLU A 66 -28.23 -21.11 -7.25
C GLU A 66 -26.87 -21.58 -7.79
N GLU A 67 -26.33 -20.95 -8.84
CA GLU A 67 -25.05 -21.32 -9.43
C GLU A 67 -23.86 -21.14 -8.47
N ILE A 68 -23.89 -20.10 -7.63
CA ILE A 68 -22.85 -19.89 -6.60
C ILE A 68 -23.00 -20.85 -5.41
N MET A 69 -24.22 -21.26 -5.04
CA MET A 69 -24.43 -22.23 -3.95
C MET A 69 -24.23 -23.69 -4.42
N SER A 70 -24.48 -23.96 -5.70
CA SER A 70 -24.41 -25.29 -6.29
C SER A 70 -23.01 -25.91 -6.14
N ASN A 71 -22.96 -27.24 -6.04
CA ASN A 71 -21.72 -28.02 -5.95
C ASN A 71 -20.87 -27.71 -4.70
N GLY A 72 -21.48 -27.17 -3.64
CA GLY A 72 -20.80 -26.93 -2.38
C GLY A 72 -19.71 -25.84 -2.44
N LYS A 73 -19.76 -24.95 -3.44
CA LYS A 73 -18.80 -23.85 -3.60
C LYS A 73 -18.78 -22.86 -2.41
N LEU A 74 -19.83 -22.88 -1.58
CA LEU A 74 -19.98 -22.08 -0.36
C LEU A 74 -20.06 -22.93 0.91
N VAL A 75 -19.71 -24.22 0.84
CA VAL A 75 -19.56 -25.04 2.05
C VAL A 75 -18.25 -24.67 2.70
N ASP A 76 -18.28 -24.43 4.01
CA ASP A 76 -17.07 -24.12 4.77
C ASP A 76 -16.01 -25.21 4.56
N GLY A 77 -14.81 -24.77 4.21
CA GLY A 77 -13.67 -25.65 4.01
C GLY A 77 -13.16 -26.22 5.33
N LYS A 78 -12.27 -27.21 5.24
CA LYS A 78 -11.52 -27.66 6.42
C LYS A 78 -10.46 -26.61 6.75
N PHE A 79 -10.58 -25.99 7.92
CA PHE A 79 -9.56 -25.06 8.42
C PHE A 79 -8.49 -25.81 9.25
N GLU A 80 -7.23 -25.41 9.15
CA GLU A 80 -6.15 -25.95 10.02
C GLU A 80 -6.22 -25.39 11.45
N ARG A 81 -6.86 -24.24 11.62
CA ARG A 81 -7.27 -23.66 12.90
C ARG A 81 -8.71 -23.21 12.78
N GLU A 82 -9.46 -23.39 13.85
CA GLU A 82 -10.83 -22.88 13.96
C GLU A 82 -10.81 -21.37 13.65
N PRO A 83 -11.66 -20.89 12.73
CA PRO A 83 -11.82 -19.46 12.52
C PRO A 83 -12.20 -18.78 13.85
N PRO A 84 -11.81 -17.52 14.06
CA PRO A 84 -12.34 -16.76 15.19
C PRO A 84 -13.87 -16.85 15.17
N GLU A 85 -14.51 -17.11 16.31
CA GLU A 85 -15.97 -17.03 16.39
C GLU A 85 -16.40 -15.63 15.95
N ASP A 86 -17.25 -15.58 14.93
CA ASP A 86 -17.98 -14.37 14.54
C ASP A 86 -18.90 -14.06 15.71
N ASP A 87 -18.52 -13.08 16.54
CA ASP A 87 -19.25 -12.67 17.73
C ASP A 87 -20.59 -11.97 17.41
N GLY A 88 -21.00 -12.00 16.14
CA GLY A 88 -22.20 -11.35 15.62
C GLY A 88 -22.12 -9.83 15.67
N ALA A 89 -20.99 -9.29 16.14
CA ALA A 89 -20.67 -7.89 16.24
C ALA A 89 -19.48 -7.61 15.32
N THR A 90 -19.57 -8.04 14.06
CA THR A 90 -18.85 -7.33 13.00
C THR A 90 -19.35 -5.89 13.03
N ASP A 91 -18.69 -5.06 13.83
CA ASP A 91 -19.00 -3.66 13.98
C ASP A 91 -18.87 -3.05 12.59
N ILE A 92 -19.82 -2.22 12.20
CA ILE A 92 -19.74 -1.49 10.94
C ILE A 92 -18.41 -0.70 10.89
N ASP A 93 -17.92 -0.27 12.06
CA ASP A 93 -16.63 0.38 12.22
C ASP A 93 -15.45 -0.58 11.98
N ASP A 94 -15.54 -1.85 12.35
CA ASP A 94 -14.51 -2.86 12.07
C ASP A 94 -14.48 -3.24 10.58
N LEU A 95 -15.65 -3.41 9.96
CA LEU A 95 -15.74 -3.61 8.52
C LEU A 95 -15.14 -2.43 7.75
N ARG A 96 -15.49 -1.20 8.15
CA ARG A 96 -14.94 0.02 7.56
C ARG A 96 -13.43 0.11 7.73
N THR A 97 -12.94 -0.18 8.94
CA THR A 97 -11.51 -0.21 9.25
C THR A 97 -10.77 -1.23 8.39
N ASN A 98 -11.33 -2.43 8.22
CA ASN A 98 -10.74 -3.48 7.39
C ASN A 98 -10.75 -3.11 5.90
N ILE A 99 -11.82 -2.47 5.41
CA ILE A 99 -11.87 -1.93 4.04
C ILE A 99 -10.76 -0.88 3.84
N GLN A 100 -10.61 0.06 4.79
CA GLN A 100 -9.55 1.07 4.73
C GLN A 100 -8.16 0.45 4.73
N LYS A 101 -7.89 -0.51 5.62
CA LYS A 101 -6.62 -1.26 5.66
C LYS A 101 -6.32 -1.95 4.34
N CYS A 102 -7.28 -2.69 3.77
CA CYS A 102 -7.13 -3.36 2.49
C CYS A 102 -6.87 -2.37 1.35
N PHE A 103 -7.58 -1.25 1.37
CA PHE A 103 -7.45 -0.22 0.37
C PHE A 103 -6.08 0.45 0.41
N PHE A 104 -5.64 0.96 1.56
CA PHE A 104 -4.33 1.59 1.71
C PHE A 104 -3.17 0.60 1.55
N GLY A 105 -3.33 -0.63 2.03
CA GLY A 105 -2.37 -1.71 1.84
C GLY A 105 -2.12 -2.03 0.36
N TYR A 106 -3.12 -1.84 -0.51
CA TYR A 106 -2.96 -2.02 -1.95
C TYR A 106 -2.55 -0.72 -2.66
N SER A 107 -3.11 0.42 -2.27
CA SER A 107 -2.94 1.68 -3.01
C SER A 107 -1.59 2.34 -2.76
N ILE A 108 -1.03 2.27 -1.54
CA ILE A 108 0.27 2.87 -1.21
C ILE A 108 1.40 2.25 -2.06
N PRO A 109 1.58 0.92 -2.12
CA PRO A 109 2.63 0.33 -2.96
C PRO A 109 2.41 0.60 -4.45
N ALA A 110 1.16 0.59 -4.92
CA ALA A 110 0.84 0.89 -6.30
C ALA A 110 1.17 2.34 -6.67
N LEU A 111 0.89 3.27 -5.75
CA LEU A 111 1.21 4.68 -5.91
C LEU A 111 2.71 4.91 -5.96
N TRP A 112 3.47 4.32 -5.04
CA TRP A 112 4.94 4.34 -5.04
C TRP A 112 5.55 3.86 -6.36
N GLN A 113 5.05 2.77 -6.93
CA GLN A 113 5.49 2.33 -8.25
C GLN A 113 5.12 3.33 -9.35
N ALA A 114 3.90 3.84 -9.31
CA ALA A 114 3.41 4.75 -10.34
C ALA A 114 4.13 6.11 -10.31
N SER A 115 4.47 6.61 -9.12
CA SER A 115 5.25 7.83 -8.88
C SER A 115 6.76 7.64 -9.05
N LYS A 116 7.22 6.39 -9.28
CA LYS A 116 8.64 6.00 -9.27
C LYS A 116 9.33 6.27 -7.92
N SER A 117 8.54 6.41 -6.85
CA SER A 117 9.03 6.48 -5.47
C SER A 117 9.16 5.05 -4.96
N TYR A 118 10.23 4.34 -5.35
CA TYR A 118 10.45 2.94 -5.00
C TYR A 118 10.85 2.80 -3.52
N ALA A 119 9.88 2.97 -2.61
CA ALA A 119 10.13 2.93 -1.19
C ALA A 119 10.46 1.53 -0.69
N PHE A 120 11.36 1.44 0.29
CA PHE A 120 11.79 0.21 0.93
C PHE A 120 12.14 0.48 2.40
N ILE A 121 12.20 -0.60 3.19
CA ILE A 121 12.55 -0.54 4.61
C ILE A 121 14.04 -0.90 4.74
N ILE A 122 14.79 -0.05 5.44
CA ILE A 122 16.14 -0.37 5.92
C ILE A 122 16.03 -0.87 7.36
N ASP A 123 16.55 -2.07 7.61
CA ASP A 123 16.93 -2.49 8.96
C ASP A 123 18.27 -1.84 9.30
N ALA A 124 18.28 -0.98 10.33
CA ALA A 124 19.47 -0.22 10.67
C ALA A 124 20.57 -1.05 11.34
N GLY A 125 20.26 -2.28 11.77
CA GLY A 125 21.20 -3.15 12.47
C GLY A 125 21.59 -2.69 13.88
N HIS A 126 20.99 -1.62 14.41
CA HIS A 126 21.26 -1.07 15.73
C HIS A 126 19.99 -0.81 16.55
N ALA A 127 20.17 -0.67 17.87
CA ALA A 127 19.09 -0.35 18.79
C ALA A 127 18.52 1.06 18.55
N CYS A 128 17.29 1.29 19.01
CA CYS A 128 16.62 2.57 18.84
C CYS A 128 17.40 3.76 19.47
N GLY A 129 17.32 4.92 18.81
CA GLY A 129 17.94 6.16 19.28
C GLY A 129 19.35 6.46 18.74
N GLY A 130 19.94 5.53 17.98
CA GLY A 130 21.15 5.78 17.19
C GLY A 130 20.85 6.43 15.83
N LYS A 131 21.82 7.14 15.26
CA LYS A 131 21.82 7.64 13.87
C LYS A 131 23.13 7.23 13.21
N GLU A 132 23.24 5.96 12.84
CA GLU A 132 24.50 5.39 12.30
C GLU A 132 24.53 5.32 10.76
N LEU A 133 23.43 5.67 10.10
CA LEU A 133 23.27 5.62 8.64
C LEU A 133 23.51 6.98 7.95
N THR A 134 24.23 7.91 8.58
CA THR A 134 24.47 9.28 8.07
C THR A 134 25.16 9.31 6.70
N ASP A 135 25.90 8.26 6.33
CA ASP A 135 26.55 8.14 5.03
C ASP A 135 25.55 7.91 3.87
N TYR A 136 24.34 7.46 4.19
CA TYR A 136 23.30 7.11 3.22
C TYR A 136 22.01 7.92 3.40
N LEU A 137 21.71 8.35 4.63
CA LEU A 137 20.50 9.06 4.98
C LEU A 137 20.84 10.39 5.64
N ALA A 138 20.18 11.46 5.20
CA ALA A 138 20.28 12.75 5.86
C ALA A 138 19.60 12.69 7.25
N ASP A 139 20.07 13.54 8.17
CA ASP A 139 19.58 13.56 9.55
C ASP A 139 18.08 13.81 9.65
N ASP A 140 17.55 14.70 8.81
CA ASP A 140 16.14 15.03 8.71
C ASP A 140 15.30 13.85 8.19
N THR A 141 15.86 13.07 7.27
CA THR A 141 15.25 11.84 6.75
C THR A 141 15.18 10.78 7.83
N MET A 142 16.26 10.59 8.60
CA MET A 142 16.26 9.66 9.73
C MET A 142 15.28 10.07 10.82
N ASP A 143 15.15 11.37 11.10
CA ASP A 143 14.18 11.90 12.07
C ASP A 143 12.73 11.73 11.60
N ALA A 144 12.47 11.95 10.31
CA ALA A 144 11.12 11.87 9.75
C ALA A 144 10.62 10.44 9.53
N THR A 145 11.53 9.50 9.22
CA THR A 145 11.17 8.15 8.74
C THR A 145 11.54 7.03 9.70
N GLY A 146 12.24 7.36 10.79
CA GLY A 146 12.68 6.40 11.78
C GLY A 146 11.53 5.82 12.60
N ALA A 147 11.47 4.49 12.68
CA ALA A 147 10.55 3.77 13.55
C ALA A 147 11.29 2.76 14.42
N CYS A 148 10.96 2.73 15.71
CA CYS A 148 11.46 1.74 16.66
C CYS A 148 10.45 0.59 16.77
N VAL A 149 10.84 -0.60 16.35
CA VAL A 149 10.00 -1.80 16.41
C VAL A 149 10.80 -2.88 17.14
N ASP A 150 10.24 -3.41 18.24
CA ASP A 150 10.87 -4.45 19.06
C ASP A 150 12.30 -4.12 19.53
N GLY A 151 12.58 -2.83 19.77
CA GLY A 151 13.91 -2.34 20.17
C GLY A 151 14.91 -2.19 19.03
N GLN A 152 14.51 -2.52 17.80
CA GLN A 152 15.30 -2.39 16.58
C GLN A 152 14.89 -1.15 15.79
N GLN A 153 15.86 -0.43 15.25
CA GLN A 153 15.63 0.77 14.45
C GLN A 153 15.39 0.40 12.97
N TYR A 154 14.32 0.97 12.40
CA TYR A 154 13.99 0.86 10.98
C TYR A 154 13.82 2.25 10.36
N TYR A 155 14.05 2.34 9.05
CA TYR A 155 13.81 3.55 8.27
C TYR A 155 13.02 3.23 6.99
N LEU A 156 11.97 4.00 6.71
CA LEU A 156 11.23 3.93 5.44
C LEU A 156 11.78 4.97 4.47
N VAL A 157 12.48 4.53 3.42
CA VAL A 157 13.22 5.42 2.52
C VAL A 157 12.97 5.06 1.06
N TYR A 158 13.36 5.94 0.13
CA TYR A 158 13.37 5.67 -1.30
C TYR A 158 14.64 6.26 -1.93
N PRO A 159 15.14 5.71 -3.04
CA PRO A 159 16.31 6.27 -3.70
C PRO A 159 15.91 7.56 -4.43
N ASP A 160 16.53 8.69 -4.07
CA ASP A 160 16.37 9.94 -4.81
C ASP A 160 17.47 10.12 -5.86
N GLY A 161 17.09 10.60 -7.04
CA GLY A 161 18.01 10.85 -8.15
C GLY A 161 18.38 9.63 -8.99
N ASP A 162 19.30 9.85 -9.93
CA ASP A 162 19.81 8.81 -10.83
C ASP A 162 20.85 7.94 -10.12
N ALA A 163 20.84 6.64 -10.45
CA ALA A 163 21.84 5.72 -9.94
C ALA A 163 23.25 6.12 -10.42
N THR A 164 24.17 6.33 -9.48
CA THR A 164 25.57 6.60 -9.77
C THR A 164 26.35 5.29 -9.82
N VAL A 165 27.18 5.13 -10.86
CA VAL A 165 28.08 3.97 -10.96
C VAL A 165 29.26 4.23 -10.03
N TRP A 166 29.30 3.51 -8.91
CA TRP A 166 30.46 3.54 -8.03
C TRP A 166 31.58 2.69 -8.61
N LYS A 167 32.73 3.28 -8.93
CA LYS A 167 33.91 2.56 -9.42
C LYS A 167 34.97 2.47 -8.33
N ARG A 168 35.10 1.29 -7.71
CA ARG A 168 36.27 0.97 -6.90
C ARG A 168 37.46 0.71 -7.81
N VAL A 169 38.43 1.62 -7.84
CA VAL A 169 39.71 1.35 -8.49
C VAL A 169 40.64 0.72 -7.45
N CYS A 170 40.89 -0.58 -7.60
CA CYS A 170 41.90 -1.27 -6.81
C CYS A 170 43.16 -1.41 -7.67
N TYR A 171 44.24 -0.75 -7.27
CA TYR A 171 45.56 -0.97 -7.86
C TYR A 171 46.20 -2.19 -7.20
N ASP A 172 46.94 -3.01 -7.97
CA ASP A 172 47.44 -4.35 -7.57
C ASP A 172 48.21 -4.39 -6.24
N HIS A 173 48.63 -3.25 -5.68
CA HIS A 173 49.36 -3.17 -4.41
C HIS A 173 48.98 -1.97 -3.51
N GLY A 174 47.77 -1.39 -3.64
CA GLY A 174 47.34 -0.24 -2.82
C GLY A 174 45.95 -0.43 -2.20
N PRO A 175 45.62 0.27 -1.10
CA PRO A 175 44.25 0.32 -0.59
C PRO A 175 43.34 0.88 -1.69
N CYS A 176 42.19 0.24 -1.91
CA CYS A 176 41.27 0.70 -2.95
C CYS A 176 40.78 2.10 -2.63
N SER A 177 40.87 3.01 -3.60
CA SER A 177 40.43 4.40 -3.48
C SER A 177 39.09 4.62 -4.16
N GLU A 178 38.28 5.49 -3.59
CA GLU A 178 37.00 5.93 -4.15
C GLU A 178 37.27 6.96 -5.27
N VAL A 179 36.67 6.76 -6.45
CA VAL A 179 36.72 7.70 -7.58
C VAL A 179 35.32 7.88 -8.17
#